data_AF-A0A968MR29-F1
#
_entry.id   AF-A0A968MR29-F1
#
_cell.length_a   1.000
_cell.length_b   1.000
_cell.length_c   1.000
_cell.angle_alpha   90.00
_cell.angle_beta   90.00
_cell.angle_gamma   90.00
#
_symmetry.space_group_name_H-M   'P 1'
#
loop_
_entity.id
_entity.type
_entity.pdbx_description
1 polymer ?
#
loop_
_entity_poly.entity_id
_entity_poly.type
_entity_poly.pdbx_seq_one_letter_code
_entity_poly.pdbx_strand_id
1 'polypeptide(L)'
;MKSKISYVLLLLLIPACQKELDIPDTGRKLVINGLVTTDSIMGINITKSLYINDSTKWLGADIINNVQVYIYKNTVVDSLMFCSDRPTYPGTEIQLNYRATYLKPISGQQYKIVAKAPGFPDTQAIINIPQLVPIDRVDTNVVTLSGTFEDWQSNIRLVCDVQFNDPKNEQNYYLFNVYRGVDDFQRTNMEFICNDPVAEEEELNHGTIKFGVAFSDKAINGKQHRITVTLDGKNIGMPFWNDNSPFPSHKTTLYFRLYSITEDYFKYIQTLNLFLKNHKNPLAEPTQVYSNITGGYGIFAGAAVSSDSIVFKY
;
A
#
# COMPACT_ATOMS: atom_id res chain seq x y z
N MET A 1 40.57 55.36 -32.86
CA MET A 1 40.80 55.05 -31.43
C MET A 1 39.47 54.73 -30.75
N LYS A 2 39.20 53.45 -30.45
CA LYS A 2 38.22 53.03 -29.42
C LYS A 2 38.79 51.76 -28.76
N SER A 3 38.99 51.85 -27.45
CA SER A 3 39.72 50.88 -26.62
C SER A 3 38.95 49.57 -26.46
N LYS A 4 39.61 48.43 -26.63
CA LYS A 4 39.11 47.12 -26.22
C LYS A 4 39.29 46.98 -24.71
N ILE A 5 38.19 46.98 -23.96
CA ILE A 5 38.18 46.58 -22.54
C ILE A 5 37.92 45.07 -22.53
N SER A 6 38.95 44.29 -22.23
CA SER A 6 38.86 42.84 -22.09
C SER A 6 38.50 42.52 -20.64
N TYR A 7 37.26 42.13 -20.38
CA TYR A 7 36.87 41.55 -19.08
C TYR A 7 37.40 40.12 -19.02
N VAL A 8 38.50 39.92 -18.28
CA VAL A 8 38.99 38.58 -17.94
C VAL A 8 38.08 38.04 -16.82
N LEU A 9 37.10 37.23 -17.22
CA LEU A 9 36.29 36.45 -16.29
C LEU A 9 37.14 35.27 -15.81
N LEU A 10 37.80 35.44 -14.66
CA LEU A 10 38.58 34.37 -14.01
C LEU A 10 37.59 33.35 -13.42
N LEU A 11 37.25 32.30 -14.17
CA LEU A 11 36.51 31.15 -13.66
C LEU A 11 37.35 30.47 -12.57
N LEU A 12 36.95 30.65 -11.31
CA LEU A 12 37.43 29.87 -10.18
C LEU A 12 36.94 28.42 -10.34
N LEU A 13 37.77 27.58 -10.96
CA LEU A 13 37.65 26.12 -10.93
C LEU A 13 37.99 25.64 -9.53
N ILE A 14 37.06 25.80 -8.59
CA ILE A 14 37.14 25.10 -7.30
C ILE A 14 37.07 23.60 -7.61
N PRO A 15 38.10 22.79 -7.30
CA PRO A 15 37.99 21.35 -7.45
C PRO A 15 36.88 20.91 -6.49
N ALA A 16 35.76 20.45 -7.05
CA ALA A 16 34.73 19.79 -6.29
C ALA A 16 35.39 18.55 -5.68
N CYS A 17 35.82 18.65 -4.43
CA CYS A 17 36.34 17.53 -3.67
C CYS A 17 35.16 16.63 -3.38
N GLN A 18 34.86 15.75 -4.34
CA GLN A 18 33.84 14.74 -4.19
C GLN A 18 34.46 13.67 -3.29
N LYS A 19 34.06 13.68 -2.02
CA LYS A 19 34.45 12.63 -1.08
C LYS A 19 33.74 11.36 -1.52
N GLU A 20 34.46 10.42 -2.11
CA GLU A 20 33.93 9.08 -2.35
C GLU A 20 33.56 8.46 -1.01
N LEU A 21 32.27 8.24 -0.82
CA LEU A 21 31.74 7.51 0.33
C LEU A 21 31.98 6.03 0.07
N ASP A 22 32.98 5.47 0.73
CA ASP A 22 33.17 4.03 0.78
C ASP A 22 32.11 3.42 1.70
N ILE A 23 31.10 2.77 1.12
CA ILE A 23 30.04 2.10 1.85
C ILE A 23 30.45 0.63 1.96
N PRO A 24 30.66 0.08 3.17
CA PRO A 24 31.03 -1.32 3.29
C PRO A 24 29.88 -2.24 2.85
N ASP A 25 30.18 -3.25 2.04
CA ASP A 25 29.23 -4.33 1.76
C ASP A 25 29.13 -5.23 3.01
N THR A 26 28.00 -5.14 3.71
CA THR A 26 27.72 -5.89 4.94
C THR A 26 27.02 -7.23 4.69
N GLY A 27 27.03 -7.70 3.44
CA GLY A 27 26.30 -8.88 3.01
C GLY A 27 24.86 -8.58 2.65
N ARG A 28 24.17 -9.60 2.10
CA ARG A 28 22.79 -9.49 1.63
C ARG A 28 21.86 -10.09 2.68
N LYS A 29 20.68 -9.49 2.83
CA LYS A 29 19.63 -9.93 3.77
C LYS A 29 18.35 -10.24 3.02
N LEU A 30 17.48 -11.05 3.64
CA LEU A 30 16.13 -11.24 3.13
C LEU A 30 15.31 -9.98 3.37
N VAL A 31 14.45 -9.66 2.39
CA VAL A 31 13.45 -8.60 2.49
C VAL A 31 12.08 -9.26 2.46
N ILE A 32 11.31 -9.13 3.53
CA ILE A 32 9.95 -9.68 3.63
C ILE A 32 8.98 -8.51 3.56
N ASN A 33 8.07 -8.52 2.59
CA ASN A 33 6.98 -7.55 2.48
C ASN A 33 5.65 -8.30 2.42
N GLY A 34 4.75 -8.02 3.35
CA GLY A 34 3.41 -8.59 3.32
C GLY A 34 2.46 -7.92 4.29
N LEU A 35 1.26 -7.61 3.80
CA LEU A 35 0.09 -7.30 4.61
C LEU A 35 -0.81 -8.53 4.59
N VAL A 36 -0.83 -9.29 5.69
CA VAL A 36 -1.69 -10.49 5.80
C VAL A 36 -3.07 -10.08 6.32
N THR A 37 -4.14 -10.58 5.70
CA THR A 37 -5.51 -10.16 6.04
C THR A 37 -6.43 -11.31 6.40
N THR A 38 -7.48 -11.02 7.16
CA THR A 38 -8.46 -12.02 7.62
C THR A 38 -9.39 -12.57 6.54
N ASP A 39 -9.48 -11.91 5.38
CA ASP A 39 -10.35 -12.31 4.28
C ASP A 39 -9.66 -13.25 3.25
N SER A 40 -8.32 -13.25 3.25
CA SER A 40 -7.50 -13.91 2.24
C SER A 40 -6.55 -14.94 2.85
N ILE A 41 -6.13 -15.90 2.02
CA ILE A 41 -5.06 -16.84 2.41
C ILE A 41 -3.76 -16.04 2.52
N MET A 42 -3.01 -16.27 3.61
CA MET A 42 -1.75 -15.61 3.89
C MET A 42 -0.76 -15.75 2.73
N GLY A 43 -0.25 -14.62 2.26
CA GLY A 43 0.80 -14.58 1.25
C GLY A 43 1.68 -13.35 1.46
N ILE A 44 2.93 -13.48 1.03
CA ILE A 44 3.96 -12.47 1.19
C ILE A 44 4.86 -12.42 -0.05
N ASN A 45 5.62 -11.35 -0.16
CA ASN A 45 6.71 -11.19 -1.08
C ASN A 45 8.04 -11.29 -0.33
N ILE A 46 8.92 -12.21 -0.74
CA ILE A 46 10.28 -12.33 -0.22
C ILE A 46 11.28 -12.03 -1.34
N THR A 47 12.18 -11.09 -1.10
CA THR A 47 13.26 -10.73 -2.03
C THR A 47 14.59 -10.63 -1.29
N LYS A 48 15.63 -10.19 -2.02
CA LYS A 48 16.99 -9.99 -1.52
C LYS A 48 17.28 -8.49 -1.51
N SER A 49 17.89 -8.00 -0.43
CA SER A 49 18.32 -6.60 -0.33
C SER A 49 19.40 -6.30 -1.38
N LEU A 50 19.42 -5.09 -1.94
CA LEU A 50 20.46 -4.67 -2.89
C LEU A 50 21.53 -3.82 -2.19
N TYR A 51 22.75 -3.91 -2.70
CA TYR A 51 23.84 -2.98 -2.42
C TYR A 51 23.95 -1.92 -3.53
N ILE A 52 24.62 -0.79 -3.26
CA ILE A 52 24.63 0.38 -4.15
C ILE A 52 25.18 0.09 -5.56
N ASN A 53 26.08 -0.89 -5.66
CA ASN A 53 26.68 -1.33 -6.92
C ASN A 53 25.99 -2.55 -7.54
N ASP A 54 24.92 -3.07 -6.92
CA ASP A 54 24.16 -4.16 -7.52
C ASP A 54 23.40 -3.64 -8.75
N SER A 55 23.51 -4.36 -9.87
CA SER A 55 22.76 -4.01 -11.08
C SER A 55 21.26 -4.16 -10.82
N THR A 56 20.51 -3.06 -10.85
CA THR A 56 19.05 -3.09 -10.84
C THR A 56 18.57 -3.59 -12.20
N LYS A 57 18.40 -4.91 -12.36
CA LYS A 57 17.56 -5.41 -13.45
C LYS A 57 16.12 -5.06 -13.08
N TRP A 58 15.68 -3.90 -13.56
CA TRP A 58 14.29 -3.44 -13.51
C TRP A 58 13.42 -4.56 -14.13
N LEU A 59 12.53 -5.13 -13.33
CA LEU A 59 11.77 -6.36 -13.57
C LEU A 59 12.61 -7.65 -13.56
N GLY A 60 12.58 -8.37 -12.43
CA GLY A 60 12.99 -9.78 -12.35
C GLY A 60 14.22 -10.09 -11.52
N ALA A 61 14.69 -9.16 -10.67
CA ALA A 61 15.81 -9.38 -9.76
C ALA A 61 15.67 -10.70 -8.96
N ASP A 62 16.69 -11.56 -9.09
CA ASP A 62 16.98 -12.78 -8.33
C ASP A 62 15.78 -13.40 -7.60
N ILE A 63 15.02 -14.23 -8.32
CA ILE A 63 13.94 -15.02 -7.71
C ILE A 63 14.55 -15.90 -6.61
N ILE A 64 14.31 -15.56 -5.35
CA ILE A 64 14.68 -16.41 -4.23
C ILE A 64 13.55 -17.42 -3.99
N ASN A 65 13.66 -18.61 -4.58
CA ASN A 65 12.65 -19.66 -4.55
C ASN A 65 12.97 -20.81 -3.58
N ASN A 66 14.11 -20.73 -2.88
CA ASN A 66 14.61 -21.73 -1.94
C ASN A 66 14.56 -21.26 -0.48
N VAL A 67 13.61 -20.37 -0.14
CA VAL A 67 13.40 -19.91 1.23
C VAL A 67 12.45 -20.87 1.93
N GLN A 68 12.86 -21.41 3.08
CA GLN A 68 11.98 -22.15 3.98
C GLN A 68 11.25 -21.14 4.86
N VAL A 69 9.93 -21.05 4.74
CA VAL A 69 9.12 -20.05 5.45
C VAL A 69 8.11 -20.76 6.35
N TYR A 70 8.25 -20.58 7.66
CA TYR A 70 7.39 -21.19 8.67
C TYR A 70 6.53 -20.12 9.36
N ILE A 71 5.25 -20.41 9.52
CA ILE A 71 4.32 -19.58 10.30
C ILE A 71 3.99 -20.27 11.61
N TYR A 72 4.08 -19.53 12.70
CA TYR A 72 3.83 -20.01 14.06
C TYR A 72 2.63 -19.30 14.69
N LYS A 73 1.85 -20.08 15.45
CA LYS A 73 0.89 -19.66 16.46
C LYS A 73 1.10 -20.57 17.68
N ASN A 74 2.03 -20.20 18.55
CA ASN A 74 2.66 -21.06 19.58
C ASN A 74 3.48 -22.24 19.01
N THR A 75 2.90 -23.02 18.10
CA THR A 75 3.56 -24.07 17.30
C THR A 75 3.54 -23.70 15.82
N VAL A 76 4.28 -24.43 14.99
CA VAL A 76 4.17 -24.27 13.52
C VAL A 76 2.73 -24.61 13.10
N VAL A 77 2.11 -23.71 12.34
CA VAL A 77 0.73 -23.87 11.82
C VAL A 77 0.68 -23.97 10.30
N ASP A 78 1.68 -23.44 9.59
CA ASP A 78 1.81 -23.59 8.13
C ASP A 78 3.27 -23.38 7.70
N SER A 79 3.59 -23.81 6.48
CA SER A 79 4.82 -23.48 5.77
C SER A 79 4.44 -22.85 4.43
N LEU A 80 4.90 -21.63 4.16
CA LEU A 80 4.56 -20.97 2.90
C LEU A 80 5.36 -21.59 1.75
N MET A 81 4.67 -21.88 0.65
CA MET A 81 5.25 -22.44 -0.56
C MET A 81 5.55 -21.34 -1.57
N PHE A 82 6.64 -21.50 -2.32
CA PHE A 82 6.96 -20.60 -3.42
C PHE A 82 5.92 -20.70 -4.55
N CYS A 83 5.45 -19.56 -5.04
CA CYS A 83 4.47 -19.46 -6.12
C CYS A 83 5.13 -18.90 -7.39
N SER A 84 5.26 -19.73 -8.43
CA SER A 84 5.90 -19.35 -9.70
C SER A 84 4.99 -18.48 -10.59
N ASP A 85 3.69 -18.63 -10.45
CA ASP A 85 2.63 -17.85 -11.12
C ASP A 85 2.51 -16.42 -10.58
N ARG A 86 3.13 -16.13 -9.43
CA ARG A 86 3.25 -14.81 -8.81
C ARG A 86 1.93 -14.04 -8.77
N PRO A 87 0.88 -14.59 -8.12
CA PRO A 87 -0.40 -13.93 -8.06
C PRO A 87 -0.24 -12.54 -7.42
N THR A 88 -0.92 -11.55 -7.97
CA THR A 88 -1.02 -10.23 -7.33
C THR A 88 -1.90 -10.33 -6.10
N TYR A 89 -1.55 -9.61 -5.05
CA TYR A 89 -2.45 -9.46 -3.92
C TYR A 89 -3.72 -8.74 -4.40
N PRO A 90 -4.94 -9.20 -4.05
CA PRO A 90 -6.18 -8.60 -4.54
C PRO A 90 -6.19 -7.10 -4.24
N GLY A 91 -6.18 -6.28 -5.30
CA GLY A 91 -6.15 -4.84 -5.13
C GLY A 91 -4.78 -4.22 -4.91
N THR A 92 -3.68 -4.87 -5.30
CA THR A 92 -2.35 -4.23 -5.41
C THR A 92 -1.61 -4.76 -6.64
N GLU A 93 -0.55 -4.08 -7.07
CA GLU A 93 0.40 -4.60 -8.06
C GLU A 93 1.49 -5.49 -7.45
N ILE A 94 1.45 -5.73 -6.12
CA ILE A 94 2.45 -6.53 -5.43
C ILE A 94 2.25 -8.01 -5.78
N GLN A 95 3.24 -8.57 -6.48
CA GLN A 95 3.35 -9.99 -6.77
C GLN A 95 3.76 -10.76 -5.52
N LEU A 96 2.87 -11.62 -5.03
CA LEU A 96 3.17 -12.57 -3.96
C LEU A 96 4.01 -13.70 -4.55
N ASN A 97 5.09 -14.08 -3.88
CA ASN A 97 5.93 -15.20 -4.32
C ASN A 97 6.05 -16.30 -3.27
N TYR A 98 5.48 -16.12 -2.07
CA TYR A 98 5.25 -17.18 -1.09
C TYR A 98 3.83 -17.12 -0.54
N ARG A 99 3.16 -18.27 -0.44
CA ARG A 99 1.77 -18.35 0.01
C ARG A 99 1.52 -19.59 0.87
N ALA A 100 0.63 -19.43 1.85
CA ALA A 100 0.13 -20.52 2.67
C ALA A 100 -0.76 -21.45 1.85
N THR A 101 -0.91 -22.68 2.32
CA THR A 101 -1.81 -23.62 1.65
C THR A 101 -3.26 -23.29 1.98
N TYR A 102 -3.57 -23.10 3.27
CA TYR A 102 -4.94 -22.85 3.74
C TYR A 102 -5.04 -21.79 4.84
N LEU A 103 -3.92 -21.30 5.37
CA LEU A 103 -3.94 -20.40 6.51
C LEU A 103 -4.55 -19.04 6.13
N LYS A 104 -5.76 -18.78 6.65
CA LYS A 104 -6.34 -17.43 6.75
C LYS A 104 -6.06 -16.87 8.15
N PRO A 105 -5.42 -15.71 8.28
CA PRO A 105 -5.27 -15.00 9.55
C PRO A 105 -6.61 -14.79 10.28
N ILE A 106 -6.57 -14.77 11.61
CA ILE A 106 -7.74 -14.56 12.46
C ILE A 106 -7.52 -13.29 13.30
N SER A 107 -8.54 -12.43 13.39
CA SER A 107 -8.51 -11.22 14.24
C SER A 107 -8.14 -11.53 15.69
N GLY A 108 -7.37 -10.64 16.31
CA GLY A 108 -6.90 -10.77 17.69
C GLY A 108 -5.84 -11.85 17.92
N GLN A 109 -5.40 -12.57 16.88
CA GLN A 109 -4.40 -13.64 17.03
C GLN A 109 -2.99 -13.16 16.68
N GLN A 110 -2.01 -13.71 17.40
CA GLN A 110 -0.60 -13.49 17.12
C GLN A 110 -0.07 -14.50 16.09
N TYR A 111 0.74 -14.01 15.17
CA TYR A 111 1.49 -14.84 14.22
C TYR A 111 2.96 -14.45 14.22
N LYS A 112 3.83 -15.45 14.14
CA LYS A 112 5.26 -15.27 13.92
C LYS A 112 5.66 -15.89 12.59
N ILE A 113 6.40 -15.15 11.78
CA ILE A 113 7.05 -15.66 10.57
C ILE A 113 8.53 -15.92 10.84
N VAL A 114 9.04 -17.04 10.32
CA VAL A 114 10.48 -17.34 10.29
C VAL A 114 10.84 -17.78 8.88
N ALA A 115 11.78 -17.07 8.25
CA ALA A 115 12.30 -17.35 6.92
C ALA A 115 13.79 -17.72 7.00
N LYS A 116 14.16 -18.82 6.35
CA LYS A 116 15.54 -19.34 6.32
C LYS A 116 15.96 -19.63 4.89
N ALA A 117 17.14 -19.14 4.50
CA ALA A 117 17.73 -19.39 3.19
C ALA A 117 19.26 -19.53 3.32
N PRO A 118 19.90 -20.45 2.56
CA PRO A 118 21.35 -20.60 2.59
C PRO A 118 22.08 -19.29 2.25
N GLY A 119 23.06 -18.90 3.08
CA GLY A 119 23.84 -17.67 2.89
C GLY A 119 23.17 -16.40 3.41
N PHE A 120 22.00 -16.51 4.08
CA PHE A 120 21.31 -15.38 4.71
C PHE A 120 21.17 -15.61 6.22
N PRO A 121 21.15 -14.54 7.03
CA PRO A 121 20.74 -14.64 8.43
C PRO A 121 19.29 -15.15 8.56
N ASP A 122 19.02 -15.91 9.62
CA ASP A 122 17.66 -16.28 10.00
C ASP A 122 16.82 -15.01 10.19
N THR A 123 15.70 -14.94 9.47
CA THR A 123 14.87 -13.75 9.39
C THR A 123 13.51 -14.02 10.05
N GLN A 124 13.01 -13.11 10.89
CA GLN A 124 11.76 -13.31 11.61
C GLN A 124 11.02 -12.00 11.91
N ALA A 125 9.71 -12.11 12.10
CA ALA A 125 8.86 -11.04 12.63
C ALA A 125 7.64 -11.60 13.36
N ILE A 126 7.04 -10.79 14.24
CA ILE A 126 5.85 -11.15 15.01
C ILE A 126 4.83 -10.04 14.83
N ILE A 127 3.57 -10.42 14.60
CA ILE A 127 2.44 -9.49 14.51
C ILE A 127 1.27 -9.98 15.35
N ASN A 128 0.47 -9.05 15.84
CA ASN A 128 -0.86 -9.32 16.39
C ASN A 128 -1.89 -8.77 15.39
N ILE A 129 -2.72 -9.62 14.80
CA ILE A 129 -3.79 -9.16 13.92
C ILE A 129 -4.78 -8.34 14.78
N PRO A 130 -5.13 -7.10 14.40
CA PRO A 130 -6.08 -6.30 15.17
C PRO A 130 -7.46 -6.96 15.28
N GLN A 131 -8.27 -6.48 16.22
CA GLN A 131 -9.69 -6.82 16.25
C GLN A 131 -10.38 -6.25 15.01
N LEU A 132 -11.42 -6.96 14.54
CA LEU A 132 -12.22 -6.50 13.41
C LEU A 132 -13.12 -5.34 13.85
N VAL A 133 -13.02 -4.22 13.15
CA VAL A 133 -14.01 -3.14 13.23
C VAL A 133 -14.95 -3.23 12.02
N PRO A 134 -16.24 -3.53 12.21
CA PRO A 134 -17.19 -3.65 11.12
C PRO A 134 -17.53 -2.28 10.52
N ILE A 135 -17.79 -2.27 9.22
CA ILE A 135 -18.53 -1.19 8.56
C ILE A 135 -19.99 -1.42 8.94
N ASP A 136 -20.59 -0.43 9.60
CA ASP A 136 -21.98 -0.51 10.05
C ASP A 136 -22.96 -0.14 8.92
N ARG A 137 -22.57 0.84 8.09
CA ARG A 137 -23.40 1.38 7.03
C ARG A 137 -22.58 2.07 5.96
N VAL A 138 -23.00 1.91 4.71
CA VAL A 138 -22.61 2.77 3.60
C VAL A 138 -23.86 3.50 3.08
N ASP A 139 -23.78 4.82 2.96
CA ASP A 139 -24.78 5.66 2.30
C ASP A 139 -24.18 6.38 1.10
N THR A 140 -24.98 6.67 0.08
CA THR A 140 -24.50 7.30 -1.16
C THR A 140 -25.41 8.39 -1.65
N ASN A 141 -24.79 9.45 -2.17
CA ASN A 141 -25.45 10.54 -2.84
C ASN A 141 -24.80 10.80 -4.20
N VAL A 142 -25.61 11.00 -5.22
CA VAL A 142 -25.13 11.38 -6.55
C VAL A 142 -25.20 12.90 -6.67
N VAL A 143 -24.09 13.51 -7.03
CA VAL A 143 -23.98 14.96 -7.29
C VAL A 143 -23.68 15.16 -8.77
N THR A 144 -24.49 15.96 -9.44
CA THR A 144 -24.24 16.40 -10.81
C THR A 144 -23.66 17.80 -10.81
N LEU A 145 -22.42 17.93 -11.26
CA LEU A 145 -21.73 19.20 -11.37
C LEU A 145 -22.27 20.00 -12.57
N SER A 146 -22.46 21.30 -12.38
CA SER A 146 -22.84 22.22 -13.45
C SER A 146 -21.59 22.75 -14.14
N GLY A 147 -21.56 22.72 -15.47
CA GLY A 147 -20.44 23.19 -16.28
C GLY A 147 -20.43 22.59 -17.68
N THR A 148 -19.62 23.15 -18.57
CA THR A 148 -19.28 22.55 -19.85
C THR A 148 -18.12 21.58 -19.63
N PHE A 149 -18.40 20.29 -19.73
CA PHE A 149 -17.39 19.23 -19.63
C PHE A 149 -17.07 18.73 -21.03
N GLU A 150 -15.80 18.42 -21.29
CA GLU A 150 -15.43 17.71 -22.51
C GLU A 150 -15.93 16.26 -22.45
N ASP A 151 -16.13 15.62 -23.61
CA ASP A 151 -16.73 14.27 -23.71
C ASP A 151 -15.99 13.18 -22.90
N TRP A 152 -14.73 13.42 -22.55
CA TRP A 152 -13.89 12.54 -21.74
C TRP A 152 -13.92 12.85 -20.24
N GLN A 153 -14.83 13.70 -19.77
CA GLN A 153 -15.03 14.05 -18.35
C GLN A 153 -16.45 13.70 -17.90
N SER A 154 -16.60 13.06 -16.73
CA SER A 154 -17.92 12.88 -16.13
C SER A 154 -18.24 14.08 -15.24
N ASN A 155 -19.44 14.63 -15.37
CA ASN A 155 -19.97 15.63 -14.44
C ASN A 155 -20.62 14.99 -13.20
N ILE A 156 -20.62 13.66 -13.11
CA ILE A 156 -21.20 12.92 -11.99
C ILE A 156 -20.13 12.68 -10.94
N ARG A 157 -20.50 12.92 -9.68
CA ARG A 157 -19.73 12.53 -8.49
C ARG A 157 -20.59 11.65 -7.61
N LEU A 158 -20.03 10.52 -7.17
CA LEU A 158 -20.65 9.68 -6.16
C LEU A 158 -20.02 9.99 -4.82
N VAL A 159 -20.76 10.63 -3.93
CA VAL A 159 -20.36 10.89 -2.55
C VAL A 159 -20.80 9.72 -1.70
N CYS A 160 -19.86 9.09 -1.01
CA CYS A 160 -20.09 7.90 -0.20
C CYS A 160 -19.74 8.19 1.26
N ASP A 161 -20.68 7.94 2.15
CA ASP A 161 -20.52 8.04 3.59
C ASP A 161 -20.39 6.63 4.17
N VAL A 162 -19.24 6.31 4.76
CA VAL A 162 -18.97 5.00 5.36
C VAL A 162 -18.86 5.14 6.87
N GLN A 163 -19.75 4.48 7.59
CA GLN A 163 -19.91 4.59 9.05
C GLN A 163 -19.38 3.34 9.76
N PHE A 164 -18.67 3.54 10.86
CA PHE A 164 -18.15 2.49 11.73
C PHE A 164 -17.97 3.00 13.17
N ASN A 165 -17.80 2.10 14.13
CA ASN A 165 -17.56 2.44 15.54
C ASN A 165 -16.15 2.05 15.98
N ASP A 166 -15.36 3.02 16.41
CA ASP A 166 -14.04 2.78 16.98
C ASP A 166 -14.15 2.23 18.43
N PRO A 167 -13.43 1.13 18.77
CA PRO A 167 -13.41 0.59 20.13
C PRO A 167 -12.77 1.53 21.16
N LYS A 168 -13.35 1.61 22.36
CA LYS A 168 -12.81 2.44 23.45
C LYS A 168 -11.53 1.84 24.05
N ASN A 169 -10.61 2.72 24.48
CA ASN A 169 -9.42 2.38 25.28
C ASN A 169 -8.40 1.45 24.59
N GLU A 170 -8.48 1.34 23.27
CA GLU A 170 -7.47 0.69 22.44
C GLU A 170 -6.88 1.77 21.52
N GLN A 171 -5.66 1.56 21.04
CA GLN A 171 -5.07 2.42 20.02
C GLN A 171 -5.20 1.70 18.68
N ASN A 172 -6.06 2.24 17.83
CA ASN A 172 -6.41 1.65 16.55
C ASN A 172 -5.80 2.43 15.39
N TYR A 173 -5.48 1.69 14.34
CA TYR A 173 -5.00 2.21 13.08
C TYR A 173 -5.84 1.62 11.97
N TYR A 174 -6.15 2.45 11.00
CA TYR A 174 -7.04 2.09 9.91
C TYR A 174 -6.39 2.38 8.57
N LEU A 175 -6.75 1.57 7.59
CA LEU A 175 -6.60 1.87 6.17
C LEU A 175 -7.98 1.71 5.53
N PHE A 176 -8.39 2.70 4.76
CA PHE A 176 -9.64 2.68 4.02
C PHE A 176 -9.36 2.78 2.53
N ASN A 177 -10.02 1.94 1.74
CA ASN A 177 -10.00 2.03 0.28
C ASN A 177 -11.33 1.59 -0.35
N VAL A 178 -11.44 1.86 -1.65
CA VAL A 178 -12.59 1.47 -2.46
C VAL A 178 -12.11 0.68 -3.66
N TYR A 179 -12.78 -0.42 -3.97
CA TYR A 179 -12.56 -1.22 -5.17
C TYR A 179 -13.75 -1.17 -6.10
N ARG A 180 -13.50 -1.14 -7.39
CA ARG A 180 -14.50 -1.44 -8.42
C ARG A 180 -14.33 -2.87 -8.89
N GLY A 181 -15.40 -3.65 -8.81
CA GLY A 181 -15.55 -4.92 -9.51
C GLY A 181 -16.41 -4.72 -10.76
N VAL A 182 -15.87 -5.07 -11.92
CA VAL A 182 -16.57 -5.02 -13.21
C VAL A 182 -17.19 -6.38 -13.55
N ASP A 183 -16.51 -7.45 -13.15
CA ASP A 183 -16.94 -8.85 -13.21
C ASP A 183 -16.51 -9.61 -11.93
N ASP A 184 -16.72 -10.92 -11.89
CA ASP A 184 -16.44 -11.75 -10.71
C ASP A 184 -14.94 -11.93 -10.41
N PHE A 185 -14.05 -11.53 -11.32
CA PHE A 185 -12.62 -11.85 -11.25
C PHE A 185 -11.70 -10.62 -11.16
N GLN A 186 -12.13 -9.46 -11.66
CA GLN A 186 -11.32 -8.25 -11.70
C GLN A 186 -11.78 -7.22 -10.68
N ARG A 187 -10.87 -6.84 -9.77
CA ARG A 187 -11.04 -5.73 -8.83
C ARG A 187 -9.95 -4.69 -9.06
N THR A 188 -10.36 -3.46 -9.26
CA THR A 188 -9.44 -2.32 -9.46
C THR A 188 -9.57 -1.35 -8.30
N ASN A 189 -8.45 -0.88 -7.75
CA ASN A 189 -8.49 0.22 -6.78
C ASN A 189 -9.12 1.45 -7.43
N MET A 190 -9.95 2.13 -6.66
CA MET A 190 -10.56 3.37 -7.08
C MET A 190 -9.79 4.55 -6.52
N GLU A 191 -9.49 5.50 -7.38
CA GLU A 191 -9.09 6.83 -6.92
C GLU A 191 -10.31 7.53 -6.32
N PHE A 192 -10.13 8.15 -5.15
CA PHE A 192 -11.16 8.94 -4.50
C PHE A 192 -10.57 10.19 -3.83
N ILE A 193 -11.44 11.17 -3.63
CA ILE A 193 -11.15 12.35 -2.80
C ILE A 193 -11.67 12.07 -1.40
N CYS A 194 -10.79 12.19 -0.40
CA CYS A 194 -11.13 12.19 1.01
C CYS A 194 -10.63 13.50 1.61
N ASN A 195 -11.54 14.27 2.21
CA ASN A 195 -11.22 15.51 2.91
C ASN A 195 -11.44 15.38 4.43
N ASP A 196 -11.55 14.14 4.92
CA ASP A 196 -11.74 13.89 6.34
C ASP A 196 -10.47 14.30 7.11
N PRO A 197 -10.57 15.17 8.14
CA PRO A 197 -9.42 15.59 8.93
C PRO A 197 -8.68 14.45 9.64
N VAL A 198 -9.29 13.27 9.77
CA VAL A 198 -8.60 12.10 10.36
C VAL A 198 -7.58 11.49 9.41
N ALA A 199 -7.69 11.71 8.09
CA ALA A 199 -6.75 11.14 7.13
C ALA A 199 -5.34 11.70 7.38
N GLU A 200 -4.44 10.85 7.86
CA GLU A 200 -3.06 11.21 8.20
C GLU A 200 -2.12 10.91 7.03
N GLU A 201 -2.37 9.82 6.32
CA GLU A 201 -1.53 9.33 5.23
C GLU A 201 -2.37 8.86 4.06
N GLU A 202 -1.78 8.92 2.87
CA GLU A 202 -2.39 8.44 1.64
C GLU A 202 -1.59 7.25 1.13
N GLU A 203 -2.29 6.18 0.76
CA GLU A 203 -1.67 5.08 0.05
C GLU A 203 -1.57 5.47 -1.44
N LEU A 204 -0.33 5.71 -1.89
CA LEU A 204 -0.03 6.14 -3.26
C LEU A 204 0.40 4.96 -4.12
N ASN A 205 -0.19 4.82 -5.31
CA ASN A 205 0.44 4.01 -6.37
C ASN A 205 1.31 4.92 -7.25
N HIS A 206 2.60 4.60 -7.36
CA HIS A 206 3.54 5.23 -8.29
C HIS A 206 3.44 6.77 -8.42
N GLY A 207 3.38 7.48 -7.30
CA GLY A 207 3.87 8.88 -7.22
C GLY A 207 2.85 10.01 -7.20
N THR A 208 1.54 9.77 -7.32
CA THR A 208 0.55 10.86 -7.12
C THR A 208 -0.91 10.45 -6.90
N ILE A 209 -1.30 9.21 -7.21
CA ILE A 209 -2.72 8.81 -7.21
C ILE A 209 -3.07 8.13 -5.87
N LYS A 210 -4.11 8.64 -5.21
CA LYS A 210 -4.58 8.20 -3.88
C LYS A 210 -5.56 7.03 -4.04
N PHE A 211 -5.16 5.85 -3.61
CA PHE A 211 -6.00 4.65 -3.65
C PHE A 211 -6.48 4.18 -2.28
N GLY A 212 -5.91 4.76 -1.22
CA GLY A 212 -6.31 4.50 0.15
C GLY A 212 -5.97 5.69 1.04
N VAL A 213 -6.63 5.77 2.20
CA VAL A 213 -6.29 6.70 3.27
C VAL A 213 -6.06 5.94 4.55
N ALA A 214 -4.93 6.19 5.20
CA ALA A 214 -4.58 5.60 6.47
C ALA A 214 -4.62 6.65 7.58
N PHE A 215 -5.09 6.24 8.76
CA PHE A 215 -5.29 7.13 9.90
C PHE A 215 -5.23 6.37 11.22
N SER A 216 -4.87 7.09 12.29
CA SER A 216 -5.01 6.58 13.66
C SER A 216 -6.34 7.04 14.27
N ASP A 217 -6.73 6.39 15.36
CA ASP A 217 -7.96 6.72 16.08
C ASP A 217 -7.86 7.96 16.99
N LYS A 218 -6.75 8.70 17.01
CA LYS A 218 -6.51 9.81 17.95
C LYS A 218 -7.67 10.81 18.03
N ALA A 219 -8.32 11.11 16.90
CA ALA A 219 -9.45 12.04 16.83
C ALA A 219 -10.82 11.39 17.08
N ILE A 220 -10.91 10.07 16.95
CA ILE A 220 -12.17 9.30 16.91
C ILE A 220 -12.27 8.21 17.99
N ASN A 221 -11.29 8.09 18.88
CA ASN A 221 -11.20 7.02 19.89
C ASN A 221 -12.52 6.83 20.64
N GLY A 222 -13.08 5.64 20.57
CA GLY A 222 -14.28 5.25 21.28
C GLY A 222 -15.58 5.87 20.76
N LYS A 223 -15.55 6.47 19.57
CA LYS A 223 -16.69 7.15 18.94
C LYS A 223 -17.09 6.45 17.66
N GLN A 224 -18.36 6.64 17.30
CA GLN A 224 -18.80 6.44 15.94
C GLN A 224 -18.18 7.49 15.04
N HIS A 225 -17.66 7.06 13.89
CA HIS A 225 -17.10 7.93 12.88
C HIS A 225 -17.71 7.63 11.51
N ARG A 226 -17.66 8.63 10.64
CA ARG A 226 -18.16 8.55 9.27
C ARG A 226 -17.13 9.18 8.35
N ILE A 227 -16.46 8.34 7.57
CA ILE A 227 -15.52 8.79 6.54
C ILE A 227 -16.30 9.07 5.25
N THR A 228 -16.16 10.28 4.72
CA THR A 228 -16.80 10.69 3.47
C THR A 228 -15.78 10.69 2.33
N VAL A 229 -16.05 9.92 1.29
CA VAL A 229 -15.22 9.87 0.07
C VAL A 229 -16.02 10.21 -1.17
N THR A 230 -15.39 10.89 -2.12
CA THR A 230 -16.01 11.26 -3.39
C THR A 230 -15.30 10.58 -4.55
N LEU A 231 -16.07 9.85 -5.36
CA LEU A 231 -15.61 9.14 -6.54
C LEU A 231 -16.05 9.89 -7.82
N ASP A 232 -15.17 9.93 -8.82
CA ASP A 232 -15.52 10.43 -10.15
C ASP A 232 -16.34 9.37 -10.91
N GLY A 233 -17.51 9.75 -11.42
CA GLY A 233 -18.38 8.88 -12.22
C GLY A 233 -17.66 8.23 -13.40
N LYS A 234 -16.66 8.91 -13.98
CA LYS A 234 -15.81 8.37 -15.04
C LYS A 234 -15.04 7.14 -14.58
N ASN A 235 -14.44 7.20 -13.39
CA ASN A 235 -13.65 6.09 -12.84
C ASN A 235 -14.54 4.91 -12.44
N ILE A 236 -15.80 5.18 -12.08
CA ILE A 236 -16.80 4.14 -11.78
C ILE A 236 -17.29 3.47 -13.08
N GLY A 237 -17.38 4.21 -14.18
CA GLY A 237 -17.98 3.73 -15.43
C GLY A 237 -19.50 3.66 -15.33
N MET A 238 -20.12 2.73 -16.05
CA MET A 238 -21.57 2.60 -16.09
C MET A 238 -22.18 2.35 -14.69
N PRO A 239 -23.34 2.96 -14.37
CA PRO A 239 -24.18 3.80 -15.23
C PRO A 239 -23.78 5.29 -15.27
N PHE A 240 -22.69 5.69 -14.60
CA PHE A 240 -22.31 7.10 -14.44
C PHE A 240 -21.46 7.65 -15.58
N TRP A 241 -20.87 6.77 -16.38
CA TRP A 241 -20.09 7.14 -17.55
C TRP A 241 -20.02 6.00 -18.56
N ASN A 242 -20.19 6.32 -19.84
CA ASN A 242 -20.03 5.34 -20.92
C ASN A 242 -18.55 5.18 -21.25
N ASP A 243 -17.99 4.02 -20.91
CA ASP A 243 -16.59 3.69 -21.16
C ASP A 243 -16.35 3.09 -22.56
N ASN A 244 -17.40 3.00 -23.40
CA ASN A 244 -17.38 2.33 -24.70
C ASN A 244 -16.82 0.90 -24.61
N SER A 245 -16.98 0.22 -23.46
CA SER A 245 -16.51 -1.15 -23.30
C SER A 245 -17.18 -2.06 -24.33
N PRO A 246 -16.40 -2.84 -25.11
CA PRO A 246 -16.94 -3.80 -26.08
C PRO A 246 -17.67 -4.98 -25.39
N PHE A 247 -17.48 -5.13 -24.07
CA PHE A 247 -18.14 -6.13 -23.23
C PHE A 247 -18.85 -5.42 -22.07
N PRO A 248 -20.05 -4.85 -22.29
CA PRO A 248 -20.78 -4.19 -21.22
C PRO A 248 -21.21 -5.24 -20.20
N SER A 249 -20.58 -5.23 -19.03
CA SER A 249 -21.19 -5.83 -17.83
C SER A 249 -22.51 -5.09 -17.58
N HIS A 250 -23.55 -5.77 -17.13
CA HIS A 250 -24.82 -5.15 -16.68
C HIS A 250 -24.79 -4.80 -15.18
N LYS A 251 -23.59 -4.82 -14.60
CA LYS A 251 -23.38 -4.71 -13.17
C LYS A 251 -22.02 -4.07 -12.88
N THR A 252 -22.04 -2.98 -12.12
CA THR A 252 -20.84 -2.42 -11.49
C THR A 252 -20.97 -2.58 -9.98
N THR A 253 -19.96 -3.14 -9.31
CA THR A 253 -19.94 -3.24 -7.84
C THR A 253 -18.84 -2.37 -7.27
N LEU A 254 -19.17 -1.49 -6.33
CA LEU A 254 -18.18 -0.81 -5.51
C LEU A 254 -18.08 -1.54 -4.17
N TYR A 255 -16.87 -1.92 -3.78
CA TYR A 255 -16.58 -2.50 -2.48
C TYR A 255 -15.85 -1.47 -1.63
N PHE A 256 -16.43 -1.15 -0.47
CA PHE A 256 -15.84 -0.27 0.53
C PHE A 256 -15.16 -1.15 1.56
N ARG A 257 -13.88 -0.91 1.83
CA ARG A 257 -13.13 -1.75 2.77
C ARG A 257 -12.45 -0.91 3.83
N LEU A 258 -12.69 -1.32 5.07
CA LEU A 258 -12.04 -0.79 6.25
C LEU A 258 -11.15 -1.89 6.81
N TYR A 259 -9.85 -1.59 6.84
CA TYR A 259 -8.82 -2.46 7.38
C TYR A 259 -8.45 -1.92 8.76
N SER A 260 -8.65 -2.70 9.81
CA SER A 260 -7.98 -2.48 11.10
C SER A 260 -6.57 -3.03 10.97
N ILE A 261 -5.56 -2.14 10.86
CA ILE A 261 -4.16 -2.49 10.53
C ILE A 261 -3.27 -2.49 11.77
N THR A 262 -2.19 -3.27 11.75
CA THR A 262 -1.14 -3.19 12.78
C THR A 262 -0.47 -1.81 12.78
N GLU A 263 -0.08 -1.30 13.96
CA GLU A 263 0.73 -0.08 14.09
C GLU A 263 2.00 -0.13 13.20
N ASP A 264 2.64 -1.29 13.12
CA ASP A 264 3.82 -1.51 12.27
C ASP A 264 3.55 -1.14 10.81
N TYR A 265 2.36 -1.43 10.31
CA TYR A 265 1.98 -1.11 8.93
C TYR A 265 1.73 0.38 8.76
N PHE A 266 1.08 1.01 9.74
CA PHE A 266 0.87 2.45 9.74
C PHE A 266 2.21 3.21 9.73
N LYS A 267 3.16 2.83 10.60
CA LYS A 267 4.53 3.38 10.62
C LYS A 267 5.26 3.13 9.30
N TYR A 268 5.06 1.96 8.69
CA TYR A 268 5.61 1.65 7.38
C TYR A 268 5.08 2.59 6.29
N ILE A 269 3.77 2.81 6.20
CA ILE A 269 3.16 3.75 5.24
C ILE A 269 3.73 5.16 5.44
N GLN A 270 3.76 5.67 6.68
CA GLN A 270 4.28 7.00 7.00
C GLN A 270 5.73 7.19 6.52
N THR A 271 6.61 6.25 6.88
CA THR A 271 8.03 6.35 6.55
C THR A 271 8.31 6.07 5.07
N LEU A 272 7.51 5.22 4.42
CA LEU A 272 7.57 4.99 2.97
C LEU A 272 7.14 6.25 2.21
N ASN A 273 6.04 6.88 2.58
CA ASN A 273 5.57 8.13 1.97
C ASN A 273 6.61 9.24 2.13
N LEU A 274 7.18 9.39 3.32
CA LEU A 274 8.25 10.35 3.57
C LEU A 274 9.50 10.05 2.72
N PHE A 275 9.91 8.78 2.62
CA PHE A 275 11.00 8.36 1.75
C PHE A 275 10.72 8.70 0.27
N LEU A 276 9.53 8.40 -0.24
CA LEU A 276 9.13 8.70 -1.61
C LEU A 276 9.07 10.21 -1.90
N LYS A 277 8.61 11.02 -0.93
CA LYS A 277 8.59 12.48 -1.03
C LYS A 277 10.00 13.08 -1.05
N ASN A 278 10.92 12.50 -0.28
CA ASN A 278 12.32 12.92 -0.22
C ASN A 278 13.15 12.34 -1.37
N HIS A 279 12.64 11.35 -2.10
CA HIS A 279 13.33 10.71 -3.21
C HIS A 279 13.67 11.74 -4.30
N LYS A 280 14.95 11.79 -4.69
CA LYS A 280 15.54 12.78 -5.61
C LYS A 280 15.57 14.23 -5.11
N ASN A 281 15.25 14.51 -3.85
CA ASN A 281 15.50 15.82 -3.26
C ASN A 281 16.95 15.85 -2.71
N PRO A 282 17.88 16.58 -3.34
CA PRO A 282 19.29 16.60 -2.93
C PRO A 282 19.53 17.30 -1.58
N LEU A 283 18.50 17.96 -1.03
CA LEU A 283 18.56 18.67 0.25
C LEU A 283 17.81 17.93 1.36
N ALA A 284 17.09 16.84 1.05
CA ALA A 284 16.37 16.07 2.05
C ALA A 284 17.32 15.09 2.76
N GLU A 285 17.12 14.93 4.07
CA GLU A 285 17.81 13.89 4.81
C GLU A 285 17.33 12.49 4.35
N PRO A 286 18.25 11.51 4.24
CA PRO A 286 17.87 10.13 3.95
C PRO A 286 16.86 9.61 4.97
N THR A 287 15.68 9.24 4.50
CA THR A 287 14.63 8.66 5.35
C THR A 287 14.77 7.16 5.38
N GLN A 288 14.94 6.57 6.56
CA GLN A 288 14.89 5.13 6.72
C GLN A 288 13.43 4.67 6.77
N VAL A 289 13.04 3.80 5.83
CA VAL A 289 11.72 3.16 5.87
C VAL A 289 11.67 2.20 7.05
N TYR A 290 10.57 2.24 7.81
CA TYR A 290 10.33 1.40 8.97
C TYR A 290 10.42 -0.09 8.61
N SER A 291 10.94 -0.90 9.53
CA SER A 291 11.03 -2.35 9.38
C SER A 291 10.85 -3.04 10.72
N ASN A 292 9.94 -4.01 10.78
CA ASN A 292 9.75 -4.88 11.97
C ASN A 292 10.40 -6.26 11.80
N ILE A 293 11.17 -6.45 10.71
CA ILE A 293 11.88 -7.70 10.42
C ILE A 293 13.21 -7.74 11.17
N THR A 294 13.41 -8.75 12.00
CA THR A 294 14.71 -9.08 12.62
C THR A 294 15.52 -9.98 11.70
N GLY A 295 16.82 -9.71 11.51
CA GLY A 295 17.69 -10.48 10.61
C GLY A 295 17.55 -10.12 9.12
N GLY A 296 16.59 -9.25 8.78
CA GLY A 296 16.26 -8.82 7.43
C GLY A 296 15.80 -7.37 7.35
N TYR A 297 15.08 -7.04 6.28
CA TYR A 297 14.38 -5.75 6.11
C TYR A 297 12.94 -5.98 5.63
N GLY A 298 12.16 -4.91 5.60
CA GLY A 298 10.80 -4.90 5.04
C GLY A 298 9.73 -4.88 6.14
N ILE A 299 8.54 -5.31 5.80
CA ILE A 299 7.37 -5.27 6.67
C ILE A 299 6.62 -6.60 6.66
N PHE A 300 6.41 -7.18 7.83
CA PHE A 300 5.39 -8.21 8.03
C PHE A 300 4.28 -7.58 8.87
N ALA A 301 3.14 -7.32 8.26
CA ALA A 301 2.02 -6.59 8.86
C ALA A 301 0.73 -7.41 8.77
N GLY A 302 -0.24 -7.05 9.60
CA GLY A 302 -1.54 -7.72 9.65
C GLY A 302 -2.70 -6.75 9.58
N ALA A 303 -3.84 -7.22 9.04
CA ALA A 303 -5.08 -6.46 9.08
C ALA A 303 -6.34 -7.34 9.21
N ALA A 304 -7.27 -6.89 10.05
CA ALA A 304 -8.64 -7.40 10.03
C ALA A 304 -9.45 -6.58 9.04
N VAL A 305 -10.22 -7.23 8.17
CA VAL A 305 -10.89 -6.53 7.07
C VAL A 305 -12.41 -6.63 7.16
N SER A 306 -13.06 -5.48 7.25
CA SER A 306 -14.48 -5.32 6.99
C SER A 306 -14.70 -4.86 5.55
N SER A 307 -15.75 -5.39 4.91
CA SER A 307 -16.14 -4.98 3.56
C SER A 307 -17.65 -4.85 3.49
N ASP A 308 -18.10 -3.77 2.87
CA ASP A 308 -19.48 -3.60 2.39
C ASP A 308 -19.45 -3.28 0.89
N SER A 309 -20.59 -3.36 0.21
CA SER A 309 -20.65 -3.12 -1.23
C SER A 309 -21.95 -2.50 -1.70
N ILE A 310 -21.85 -1.71 -2.77
CA ILE A 310 -22.99 -1.17 -3.50
C ILE A 310 -22.95 -1.71 -4.93
N VAL A 311 -24.11 -2.17 -5.40
CA VAL A 311 -24.26 -2.77 -6.72
C VAL A 311 -25.16 -1.89 -7.57
N PHE A 312 -24.61 -1.38 -8.68
CA PHE A 312 -25.38 -0.71 -9.72
C PHE A 312 -25.72 -1.72 -10.81
N LYS A 313 -27.01 -1.89 -11.10
CA LYS A 313 -27.51 -2.71 -12.22
C LYS A 313 -28.05 -1.78 -13.29
N TYR A 314 -27.71 -2.04 -14.56
CA TYR A 314 -28.10 -1.21 -15.70
C TYR A 314 -28.19 -2.02 -17.00
#